data_AF-A0A5J9SLG7-F1
#
_entry.id   AF-A0A5J9SLG7-F1
#
_cell.length_a   1.000
_cell.length_b   1.000
_cell.length_c   1.000
_cell.angle_alpha   90.00
_cell.angle_beta   90.00
_cell.angle_gamma   90.00
#
_symmetry.space_group_name_H-M   'P 1'
#
loop_
_entity.id
_entity.type
_entity.pdbx_description
1 polymer ?
#
loop_
_entity_poly.entity_id
_entity_poly.type
_entity_poly.pdbx_seq_one_letter_code
_entity_poly.pdbx_strand_id
1 'polypeptide(L)'
;MSTVAASSPAKETTAYAEKLGFIEEMTTDVDAVQERVLAEILGCNGDSEYLTKKCGLAGATDRAAFRAKVPIVAYEDLQPYIQRIADGDRSPILTGSAHPVSEFLTSSGTSGGERKLLPTVEDEVDRRQLLFGLVMPVISQYIPELDKGTALVFMFVKSETTTPGGLPARTVLTTTEPSCSDGSKWPVATDQANRR
;
A
#
# COMPACT_ATOMS: atom_id res chain seq x y z
N MET A 1 -7.99 33.06 -2.07
CA MET A 1 -8.93 32.45 -1.11
C MET A 1 -9.90 31.59 -1.92
N SER A 2 -9.61 30.29 -2.08
CA SER A 2 -10.60 29.36 -2.63
C SER A 2 -11.31 28.68 -1.47
N THR A 3 -12.61 28.95 -1.35
CA THR A 3 -13.51 28.26 -0.44
C THR A 3 -13.70 26.82 -0.92
N VAL A 4 -13.16 25.86 -0.16
CA VAL A 4 -13.55 24.46 -0.31
C VAL A 4 -14.95 24.34 0.28
N ALA A 5 -15.94 24.06 -0.54
CA ALA A 5 -17.31 23.81 -0.09
C ALA A 5 -17.30 22.65 0.91
N ALA A 6 -17.79 22.91 2.12
CA ALA A 6 -18.04 21.89 3.13
C ALA A 6 -19.06 20.89 2.57
N SER A 7 -18.74 19.60 2.69
CA SER A 7 -19.66 18.53 2.36
C SER A 7 -20.85 18.57 3.35
N SER A 8 -22.04 18.22 2.89
CA SER A 8 -23.24 18.27 3.74
C SER A 8 -23.22 17.12 4.76
N PRO A 9 -23.56 17.35 6.04
CA PRO A 9 -23.48 16.34 7.12
C PRO A 9 -24.26 15.04 6.83
N ALA A 10 -25.30 15.11 5.99
CA ALA A 10 -26.04 13.94 5.54
C ALA A 10 -25.22 13.00 4.62
N LYS A 11 -24.32 13.54 3.78
CA LYS A 11 -23.47 12.75 2.87
C LYS A 11 -22.31 12.05 3.59
N GLU A 12 -21.79 12.68 4.65
CA GLU A 12 -20.74 12.07 5.49
C GLU A 12 -21.29 10.90 6.33
N THR A 13 -22.52 11.03 6.82
CA THR A 13 -23.18 9.96 7.60
C THR A 13 -23.44 8.71 6.74
N THR A 14 -23.85 8.86 5.48
CA THR A 14 -24.06 7.72 4.56
C THR A 14 -22.75 7.06 4.16
N ALA A 15 -21.69 7.84 3.90
CA ALA A 15 -20.37 7.31 3.56
C ALA A 15 -19.71 6.54 4.72
N TYR A 16 -19.96 6.95 5.97
CA TYR A 16 -19.47 6.22 7.15
C TYR A 16 -20.21 4.90 7.34
N ALA A 17 -21.53 4.89 7.13
CA ALA A 17 -22.32 3.66 7.18
C ALA A 17 -21.85 2.64 6.14
N GLU A 18 -21.57 3.05 4.91
CA GLU A 18 -21.02 2.18 3.85
C GLU A 18 -19.67 1.58 4.26
N LYS A 19 -18.77 2.39 4.82
CA LYS A 19 -17.44 1.93 5.27
C LYS A 19 -17.51 0.98 6.45
N LEU A 20 -18.44 1.19 7.38
CA LEU A 20 -18.69 0.27 8.49
C LEU A 20 -19.32 -1.04 7.98
N GLY A 21 -20.24 -0.95 7.02
CA GLY A 21 -20.81 -2.12 6.33
C GLY A 21 -19.75 -2.94 5.61
N PHE A 22 -18.79 -2.28 4.95
CA PHE A 22 -17.64 -2.95 4.33
C PHE A 22 -16.77 -3.69 5.35
N ILE A 23 -16.52 -3.11 6.52
CA ILE A 23 -15.78 -3.82 7.59
C ILE A 23 -16.53 -5.09 7.98
N GLU A 24 -17.83 -4.98 8.25
CA GLU A 24 -18.67 -6.12 8.64
C GLU A 24 -18.65 -7.22 7.57
N GLU A 25 -18.81 -6.84 6.29
CA GLU A 25 -18.74 -7.77 5.15
C GLU A 25 -17.39 -8.50 5.12
N MET A 26 -16.27 -7.76 5.20
CA MET A 26 -14.93 -8.34 5.15
C MET A 26 -14.61 -9.23 6.35
N THR A 27 -15.20 -8.96 7.52
CA THR A 27 -14.96 -9.73 8.74
C THR A 27 -15.95 -10.87 8.97
N THR A 28 -17.09 -10.89 8.27
CA THR A 28 -18.11 -11.93 8.40
C THR A 28 -17.61 -13.28 7.89
N ASP A 29 -16.91 -13.30 6.74
CA ASP A 29 -16.32 -14.52 6.18
C ASP A 29 -14.86 -14.28 5.76
N VAL A 30 -13.99 -14.23 6.77
CA VAL A 30 -12.55 -13.98 6.57
C VAL A 30 -11.90 -15.09 5.74
N ASP A 31 -12.36 -16.34 5.83
CA ASP A 31 -11.73 -17.44 5.10
C ASP A 31 -11.96 -17.31 3.59
N ALA A 32 -13.19 -17.02 3.17
CA ALA A 32 -13.53 -16.78 1.78
C ALA A 32 -12.82 -15.53 1.23
N VAL A 33 -12.75 -14.46 2.01
CA VAL A 33 -12.01 -13.24 1.62
C VAL A 33 -10.53 -13.54 1.42
N GLN A 34 -9.88 -14.26 2.35
CA GLN A 34 -8.47 -14.60 2.24
C GLN A 34 -8.19 -15.57 1.08
N GLU A 35 -9.08 -16.53 0.82
CA GLU A 35 -8.97 -17.42 -0.34
C GLU A 35 -9.04 -16.64 -1.66
N ARG A 36 -10.00 -15.72 -1.78
CA ARG A 36 -10.13 -14.86 -2.96
C ARG A 36 -8.91 -13.96 -3.14
N VAL A 37 -8.43 -13.31 -2.08
CA VAL A 37 -7.24 -12.43 -2.15
C VAL A 37 -6.02 -13.23 -2.59
N LEU A 38 -5.82 -14.45 -2.08
CA LEU A 38 -4.72 -15.30 -2.52
C LEU A 38 -4.85 -15.65 -4.01
N ALA A 39 -6.05 -16.04 -4.46
CA ALA A 39 -6.28 -16.38 -5.86
C ALA A 39 -6.04 -15.18 -6.80
N GLU A 40 -6.46 -13.97 -6.41
CA GLU A 40 -6.20 -12.73 -7.12
C GLU A 40 -4.68 -12.44 -7.20
N ILE A 41 -3.96 -12.51 -6.08
CA ILE A 41 -2.49 -12.32 -6.04
C ILE A 41 -1.80 -13.33 -6.97
N LEU A 42 -2.16 -14.62 -6.91
CA LEU A 42 -1.53 -15.64 -7.74
C LEU A 42 -1.90 -15.50 -9.21
N GLY A 43 -3.14 -15.09 -9.51
CA GLY A 43 -3.59 -14.82 -10.88
C GLY A 43 -2.83 -13.66 -11.51
N CYS A 44 -2.67 -12.55 -10.79
CA CYS A 44 -1.97 -11.36 -11.26
C CYS A 44 -0.45 -11.56 -11.39
N ASN A 45 0.14 -12.47 -10.63
CA ASN A 45 1.60 -12.66 -10.57
C ASN A 45 2.07 -14.01 -11.16
N GLY A 46 1.16 -14.77 -11.77
CA GLY A 46 1.41 -16.16 -12.17
C GLY A 46 2.51 -16.34 -13.23
N ASP A 47 2.87 -15.28 -13.95
CA ASP A 47 3.95 -15.22 -14.94
C ASP A 47 5.29 -14.73 -14.37
N SER A 48 5.34 -14.34 -13.09
CA SER A 48 6.57 -13.86 -12.45
C SER A 48 7.64 -14.95 -12.37
N GLU A 49 8.91 -14.56 -12.50
CA GLU A 49 10.07 -15.46 -12.41
C GLU A 49 10.07 -16.25 -11.10
N TYR A 50 9.72 -15.59 -9.99
CA TYR A 50 9.68 -16.21 -8.68
C TYR A 50 8.63 -17.32 -8.58
N LEU A 51 7.39 -17.08 -9.00
CA LEU A 51 6.35 -18.10 -8.93
C LEU A 51 6.55 -19.21 -9.96
N THR A 52 7.01 -18.86 -11.17
CA THR A 52 7.19 -19.83 -12.27
C THR A 52 8.44 -20.67 -12.10
N LYS A 53 9.62 -20.04 -12.00
CA LYS A 53 10.91 -20.74 -12.03
C LYS A 53 11.35 -21.21 -10.64
N LYS A 54 11.12 -20.39 -9.60
CA LYS A 54 11.60 -20.72 -8.25
C LYS A 54 10.63 -21.62 -7.49
N CYS A 55 9.33 -21.32 -7.54
CA CYS A 55 8.32 -22.08 -6.81
C CYS A 55 7.70 -23.22 -7.63
N GLY A 56 7.79 -23.18 -8.96
CA GLY A 56 7.15 -24.20 -9.81
C GLY A 56 5.63 -24.22 -9.67
N LEU A 57 5.01 -23.08 -9.35
CA LEU A 57 3.57 -22.99 -9.08
C LEU A 57 2.73 -23.29 -10.33
N ALA A 58 3.29 -23.03 -11.52
CA ALA A 58 2.73 -23.38 -12.83
C ALA A 58 1.32 -22.81 -13.07
N GLY A 59 1.08 -21.56 -12.63
CA GLY A 59 -0.20 -20.87 -12.81
C GLY A 59 -1.32 -21.33 -11.89
N ALA A 60 -1.07 -22.24 -10.94
CA ALA A 60 -2.06 -22.61 -9.93
C ALA A 60 -2.37 -21.42 -9.02
N THR A 61 -3.65 -21.21 -8.74
CA THR A 61 -4.16 -20.10 -7.91
C THR A 61 -4.83 -20.58 -6.62
N ASP A 62 -4.88 -21.89 -6.39
CA ASP A 62 -5.51 -22.46 -5.21
C ASP A 62 -4.56 -22.51 -3.99
N ARG A 63 -5.16 -22.44 -2.81
CA ARG A 63 -4.46 -22.42 -1.51
C ARG A 63 -3.60 -23.67 -1.29
N ALA A 64 -4.02 -24.84 -1.76
CA ALA A 64 -3.30 -26.09 -1.54
C ALA A 64 -1.99 -26.14 -2.34
N ALA A 65 -2.05 -25.77 -3.62
CA ALA A 65 -0.88 -25.66 -4.47
C ALA A 65 0.12 -24.61 -3.95
N PHE A 66 -0.39 -23.44 -3.52
CA PHE A 66 0.44 -22.40 -2.91
C PHE A 66 1.20 -22.93 -1.69
N ARG A 67 0.48 -23.52 -0.73
CA ARG A 67 1.07 -24.04 0.51
C ARG A 67 2.09 -25.15 0.27
N ALA A 68 1.88 -25.98 -0.75
CA ALA A 68 2.78 -27.08 -1.08
C ALA A 68 4.08 -26.63 -1.76
N LYS A 69 4.06 -25.50 -2.48
CA LYS A 69 5.13 -25.12 -3.41
C LYS A 69 5.87 -23.84 -3.06
N VAL A 70 5.20 -22.87 -2.42
CA VAL A 70 5.80 -21.57 -2.11
C VAL A 70 6.42 -21.63 -0.71
N PRO A 71 7.75 -21.49 -0.58
CA PRO A 71 8.42 -21.56 0.71
C PRO A 71 8.18 -20.30 1.55
N ILE A 72 8.26 -20.45 2.87
CA ILE A 72 8.40 -19.31 3.77
C ILE A 72 9.82 -18.77 3.63
N VAL A 73 9.95 -17.46 3.39
CA VAL A 73 11.23 -16.80 3.09
C VAL A 73 11.49 -15.60 4.00
N ALA A 74 12.76 -15.29 4.22
CA ALA A 74 13.23 -14.04 4.81
C ALA A 74 13.53 -12.99 3.72
N TYR A 75 13.87 -11.77 4.14
CA TYR A 75 14.22 -10.69 3.21
C TYR A 75 15.48 -11.03 2.41
N GLU A 76 16.44 -11.67 3.06
CA GLU A 76 17.74 -12.06 2.51
C GLU A 76 17.58 -13.06 1.35
N ASP A 77 16.57 -13.93 1.41
CA ASP A 77 16.25 -14.86 0.32
C ASP A 77 15.69 -14.14 -0.92
N LEU A 78 15.03 -13.00 -0.72
CA LEU A 78 14.44 -12.17 -1.78
C LEU A 78 15.38 -11.08 -2.29
N GLN A 79 16.42 -10.74 -1.51
CA GLN A 79 17.35 -9.65 -1.81
C GLN A 79 17.96 -9.73 -3.22
N PRO A 80 18.36 -10.90 -3.77
CA PRO A 80 18.89 -10.97 -5.13
C PRO A 80 17.88 -10.53 -6.21
N TYR A 81 16.60 -10.82 -6.01
CA TYR A 81 15.52 -10.41 -6.92
C TYR A 81 15.25 -8.91 -6.79
N ILE A 82 15.18 -8.41 -5.56
CA ILE A 82 14.97 -6.99 -5.24
C ILE A 82 16.10 -6.15 -5.84
N GLN A 83 17.35 -6.59 -5.73
CA GLN A 83 18.51 -5.87 -6.25
C GLN A 83 18.48 -5.77 -7.78
N ARG A 84 18.11 -6.85 -8.48
CA ARG A 84 17.93 -6.80 -9.94
C ARG A 84 16.92 -5.75 -10.37
N ILE A 85 15.78 -5.68 -9.68
CA ILE A 85 14.73 -4.68 -9.97
C ILE A 85 15.28 -3.27 -9.68
N ALA A 86 15.95 -3.09 -8.54
CA ALA A 86 16.56 -1.83 -8.14
C ALA A 86 17.62 -1.36 -9.14
N ASP A 87 18.37 -2.27 -9.75
CA ASP A 87 19.42 -1.99 -10.74
C ASP A 87 18.88 -1.75 -12.15
N GLY A 88 17.59 -1.99 -12.40
CA GLY A 88 16.94 -1.64 -13.67
C GLY A 88 16.28 -2.80 -14.42
N ASP A 89 16.32 -4.02 -13.91
CA ASP A 89 15.58 -5.13 -14.53
C ASP A 89 14.07 -4.85 -14.40
N ARG A 90 13.36 -4.92 -15.53
CA ARG A 90 11.91 -4.69 -15.65
C ARG A 90 11.16 -5.92 -16.12
N SER A 91 11.84 -7.06 -16.22
CA SER A 91 11.16 -8.34 -16.40
C SER A 91 10.27 -8.66 -15.19
N PRO A 92 9.21 -9.48 -15.36
CA PRO A 92 8.32 -9.84 -14.26
C PRO A 92 9.06 -10.76 -13.28
N ILE A 93 9.76 -10.21 -12.30
CA ILE A 93 10.59 -10.99 -11.37
C ILE A 93 9.77 -11.45 -10.17
N LEU A 94 9.28 -10.50 -9.37
CA LEU A 94 8.48 -10.74 -8.16
C LEU A 94 6.99 -10.46 -8.38
N THR A 95 6.69 -9.55 -9.30
CA THR A 95 5.33 -9.18 -9.69
C THR A 95 5.10 -9.57 -11.14
N GLY A 96 3.84 -9.77 -11.52
CA GLY A 96 3.46 -10.12 -12.89
C GLY A 96 3.60 -8.95 -13.85
N SER A 97 3.61 -9.26 -15.15
CA SER A 97 3.89 -8.27 -16.21
C SER A 97 2.89 -7.11 -16.24
N ALA A 98 1.65 -7.33 -15.80
CA ALA A 98 0.61 -6.31 -15.75
C ALA A 98 0.78 -5.30 -14.61
N HIS A 99 1.54 -5.65 -13.57
CA HIS A 99 1.74 -4.82 -12.38
C HIS A 99 3.24 -4.68 -12.10
N PRO A 100 3.98 -3.94 -12.94
CA PRO A 100 5.40 -3.71 -12.71
C PRO A 100 5.62 -2.92 -11.42
N VAL A 101 6.78 -3.13 -10.78
CA VAL A 101 7.18 -2.37 -9.59
C VAL A 101 7.29 -0.89 -9.94
N SER A 102 6.53 -0.04 -9.25
CA SER A 102 6.49 1.41 -9.46
C SER A 102 7.46 2.15 -8.55
N GLU A 103 7.69 1.64 -7.33
CA GLU A 103 8.64 2.22 -6.37
C GLU A 103 9.09 1.19 -5.32
N PHE A 104 10.03 1.61 -4.46
CA PHE A 104 10.41 0.87 -3.26
C PHE A 104 10.01 1.62 -1.98
N LEU A 105 9.28 0.93 -1.11
CA LEU A 105 9.07 1.39 0.25
C LEU A 105 10.27 1.02 1.11
N THR A 106 10.87 1.99 1.78
CA THR A 106 11.99 1.75 2.70
C THR A 106 11.47 1.44 4.10
N SER A 107 11.80 0.24 4.59
CA SER A 107 11.47 -0.17 5.96
C SER A 107 12.31 0.60 7.01
N SER A 108 11.83 0.65 8.25
CA SER A 108 12.67 0.98 9.41
C SER A 108 13.59 -0.16 9.81
N GLY A 109 13.24 -1.41 9.46
CA GLY A 109 14.11 -2.56 9.64
C GLY A 109 15.25 -2.57 8.62
N THR A 110 16.41 -3.04 9.05
CA THR A 110 17.63 -3.09 8.24
C THR A 110 18.07 -4.53 7.96
N SER A 111 18.86 -4.70 6.90
CA SER A 111 19.61 -5.91 6.60
C SER A 111 20.99 -5.49 6.08
N GLY A 112 22.06 -6.03 6.67
CA GLY A 112 23.44 -5.62 6.33
C GLY A 112 23.76 -4.15 6.62
N GLY A 113 23.01 -3.48 7.51
CA GLY A 113 23.19 -2.06 7.84
C GLY A 113 22.33 -1.10 7.01
N GLU A 114 21.76 -1.56 5.90
CA GLU A 114 20.92 -0.77 5.00
C GLU A 114 19.44 -1.04 5.21
N ARG A 115 18.59 -0.05 4.89
CA ARG A 115 17.13 -0.22 4.98
C ARG A 115 16.64 -1.25 3.96
N LYS A 116 15.67 -2.06 4.36
CA LYS A 116 15.02 -3.02 3.46
C LYS A 116 14.20 -2.27 2.40
N LEU A 117 14.43 -2.60 1.13
CA LEU A 117 13.66 -2.11 -0.02
C LEU A 117 12.50 -3.06 -0.28
N LEU A 118 11.27 -2.58 -0.14
CA LEU A 118 10.05 -3.37 -0.34
C LEU A 118 9.42 -2.94 -1.67
N PRO A 119 9.45 -3.77 -2.73
CA PRO A 119 8.81 -3.43 -3.98
C PRO A 119 7.31 -3.22 -3.78
N THR A 120 6.75 -2.18 -4.40
CA THR A 120 5.30 -1.94 -4.45
C THR A 120 4.87 -1.69 -5.89
N VAL A 121 3.59 -1.97 -6.16
CA VAL A 121 2.92 -1.67 -7.43
C VAL A 121 1.92 -0.53 -7.22
N GLU A 122 1.49 0.11 -8.30
CA GLU A 122 0.59 1.27 -8.25
C GLU A 122 -0.74 0.95 -7.53
N ASP A 123 -1.32 -0.21 -7.82
CA ASP A 123 -2.61 -0.67 -7.27
C ASP A 123 -2.63 -0.76 -5.73
N GLU A 124 -1.46 -0.87 -5.07
CA GLU A 124 -1.35 -0.88 -3.61
C GLU A 124 -1.65 0.49 -2.99
N VAL A 125 -1.58 1.59 -3.76
CA VAL A 125 -1.93 2.94 -3.28
C VAL A 125 -3.42 2.98 -2.92
N ASP A 126 -4.30 2.48 -3.79
CA ASP A 126 -5.74 2.47 -3.57
C ASP A 126 -6.13 1.61 -2.36
N ARG A 127 -5.49 0.44 -2.20
CA ARG A 127 -5.71 -0.43 -1.02
C ARG A 127 -5.33 0.27 0.28
N ARG A 128 -4.24 1.06 0.26
CA ARG A 128 -3.79 1.85 1.42
C ARG A 128 -4.75 2.99 1.74
N GLN A 129 -5.24 3.70 0.71
CA GLN A 129 -6.23 4.77 0.87
C GLN A 129 -7.56 4.24 1.40
N LEU A 130 -8.00 3.07 0.94
CA LEU A 130 -9.18 2.39 1.47
C LEU A 130 -9.03 2.18 2.98
N LEU A 131 -7.94 1.57 3.43
CA LEU A 131 -7.67 1.33 4.85
C LEU A 131 -7.68 2.63 5.68
N PHE A 132 -6.99 3.68 5.24
CA PHE A 132 -7.01 4.97 5.92
C PHE A 132 -8.43 5.55 6.02
N GLY A 133 -9.21 5.39 4.95
CA GLY A 133 -10.60 5.83 4.92
C GLY A 133 -11.51 5.14 5.93
N LEU A 134 -11.16 3.96 6.45
CA LEU A 134 -11.95 3.22 7.45
C LEU A 134 -11.77 3.74 8.88
N VAL A 135 -10.69 4.46 9.16
CA VAL A 135 -10.33 4.88 10.53
C VAL A 135 -11.35 5.85 11.12
N MET A 136 -11.70 6.91 10.39
CA MET A 136 -12.63 7.93 10.88
C MET A 136 -14.06 7.40 11.14
N PRO A 137 -14.66 6.59 10.24
CA PRO A 137 -15.93 5.93 10.52
C PRO A 137 -15.92 5.14 11.83
N VAL A 138 -14.86 4.38 12.11
CA VAL A 138 -14.76 3.60 13.35
C VAL A 138 -14.67 4.52 14.58
N ILE A 139 -13.79 5.54 14.55
CA ILE A 139 -13.64 6.48 15.68
C ILE A 139 -14.96 7.22 15.97
N SER A 140 -15.70 7.59 14.94
CA SER A 140 -16.98 8.32 15.07
C SER A 140 -18.04 7.58 15.89
N GLN A 141 -17.95 6.25 15.99
CA GLN A 141 -18.85 5.44 16.82
C GLN A 141 -18.63 5.67 18.32
N TYR A 142 -17.44 6.13 18.72
CA TYR A 142 -17.03 6.25 20.12
C TYR A 142 -16.80 7.70 20.55
N ILE A 143 -16.41 8.57 19.62
CA ILE A 143 -16.13 9.99 19.89
C ILE A 143 -17.10 10.82 19.04
N PRO A 144 -18.25 11.24 19.60
CA PRO A 144 -19.22 12.05 18.87
C PRO A 144 -18.64 13.44 18.57
N GLU A 145 -19.14 14.05 17.50
CA GLU A 145 -18.82 15.44 17.11
C GLU A 145 -17.36 15.70 16.73
N LEU A 146 -16.60 14.66 16.40
CA LEU A 146 -15.20 14.79 15.94
C LEU A 146 -15.10 15.57 14.62
N ASP A 147 -16.15 15.54 13.81
CA ASP A 147 -16.35 16.32 12.59
C ASP A 147 -16.49 17.84 12.84
N LYS A 148 -16.80 18.25 14.08
CA LYS A 148 -16.93 19.66 14.46
C LYS A 148 -15.60 20.33 14.85
N GLY A 149 -14.51 19.56 14.86
CA GLY A 149 -13.17 20.04 15.22
C GLY A 149 -12.13 19.79 14.14
N THR A 150 -10.91 20.26 14.38
CA THR A 150 -9.75 19.97 13.53
C THR A 150 -8.69 19.23 14.35
N ALA A 151 -8.06 18.22 13.77
CA ALA A 151 -6.94 17.54 14.38
C ALA A 151 -5.62 18.27 14.07
N LEU A 152 -4.80 18.52 15.09
CA LEU A 152 -3.41 18.91 14.90
C LEU A 152 -2.57 17.63 14.75
N VAL A 153 -2.05 17.39 13.55
CA VAL A 153 -1.19 16.23 13.25
C VAL A 153 0.15 16.72 12.74
N PHE A 154 1.23 16.37 13.44
CA PHE A 154 2.60 16.65 12.99
C PHE A 154 3.07 15.52 12.08
N MET A 155 3.09 15.77 10.77
CA MET A 155 3.59 14.85 9.76
C MET A 155 4.94 15.34 9.22
N PHE A 156 5.85 14.40 8.99
CA PHE A 156 7.20 14.68 8.51
C PHE A 156 7.56 13.73 7.39
N VAL A 157 7.95 14.29 6.25
CA VAL A 157 8.58 13.55 5.17
C VAL A 157 10.04 13.26 5.49
N LYS A 158 10.52 12.11 5.02
CA LYS A 158 11.95 11.76 5.03
C LYS A 158 12.54 11.87 3.63
N SER A 159 13.86 11.99 3.57
CA SER A 159 14.61 12.01 2.31
C SER A 159 14.26 10.81 1.43
N GLU A 160 14.01 11.08 0.17
CA GLU A 160 13.84 10.07 -0.87
C GLU A 160 15.19 9.82 -1.55
N THR A 161 15.40 8.58 -2.01
CA THR A 161 16.53 8.23 -2.87
C THR A 161 16.01 7.63 -4.17
N THR A 162 16.88 7.51 -5.15
CA THR A 162 16.58 6.83 -6.42
C THR A 162 17.51 5.64 -6.54
N THR A 163 16.97 4.48 -6.92
CA THR A 163 17.78 3.29 -7.17
C THR A 163 18.62 3.48 -8.44
N PRO A 164 19.69 2.68 -8.66
CA PRO A 164 20.49 2.77 -9.88
C PRO A 164 19.68 2.64 -11.17
N GLY A 165 18.63 1.81 -11.14
CA GLY A 165 17.67 1.62 -12.22
C GLY A 165 16.60 2.71 -12.33
N GLY A 166 16.64 3.77 -11.52
CA GLY A 166 15.74 4.92 -11.63
C GLY A 166 14.43 4.84 -10.85
N LEU A 167 14.19 3.81 -10.04
CA LEU A 167 12.97 3.73 -9.22
C LEU A 167 13.11 4.59 -7.96
N PRO A 168 12.06 5.29 -7.51
CA PRO A 168 12.11 6.00 -6.23
C PRO A 168 12.12 5.00 -5.08
N ALA A 169 12.85 5.35 -4.02
CA ALA A 169 12.95 4.59 -2.78
C ALA A 169 12.74 5.53 -1.58
N ARG A 170 11.63 5.35 -0.86
CA ARG A 170 11.17 6.30 0.17
C ARG A 170 10.29 5.64 1.20
N THR A 171 10.09 6.28 2.35
CA THR A 171 9.25 5.70 3.40
C THR A 171 7.78 5.75 3.01
N VAL A 172 6.98 4.76 3.42
CA VAL A 172 5.54 4.68 3.10
C VAL A 172 4.78 5.97 3.41
N LEU A 173 5.07 6.64 4.53
CA LEU A 173 4.40 7.89 4.88
C LEU A 173 4.77 9.06 3.95
N THR A 174 5.99 9.06 3.38
CA THR A 174 6.38 10.04 2.37
C THR A 174 5.61 9.84 1.06
N THR A 175 5.34 8.58 0.66
CA THR A 175 4.57 8.28 -0.57
C THR A 175 3.13 8.75 -0.50
N THR A 176 2.55 8.72 0.71
CA THR A 176 1.14 9.04 0.93
C THR A 176 0.87 10.52 1.11
N GLU A 177 1.91 11.33 1.34
CA GLU A 177 1.73 12.78 1.29
C GLU A 177 1.58 13.18 -0.19
N PRO A 178 0.48 13.86 -0.56
CA PRO A 178 0.36 14.36 -1.91
C PRO A 178 1.52 15.33 -2.15
N SER A 179 2.36 15.00 -3.15
CA SER A 179 3.04 16.07 -3.88
C SER A 179 1.96 17.07 -4.29
N CYS A 180 2.30 18.35 -4.26
CA CYS A 180 1.38 19.49 -4.24
C CYS A 180 0.46 19.64 -5.50
N SER A 181 0.27 18.59 -6.30
CA SER A 181 -0.34 18.60 -7.62
C SER A 181 -1.68 17.87 -7.77
N ASP A 182 -2.17 17.07 -6.81
CA ASP A 182 -3.48 16.42 -6.99
C ASP A 182 -4.45 16.58 -5.81
N GLY A 183 -5.66 17.04 -6.14
CA GLY A 183 -6.65 17.65 -5.25
C GLY A 183 -7.53 16.66 -4.47
N SER A 184 -7.07 15.43 -4.27
CA SER A 184 -7.80 14.38 -3.56
C SER A 184 -7.63 14.53 -2.04
N LYS A 185 -8.42 15.46 -1.51
CA LYS A 185 -8.54 15.93 -0.13
C LYS A 185 -8.29 14.89 0.98
N TRP A 186 -7.23 15.13 1.75
CA TRP A 186 -7.32 15.25 3.22
C TRP A 186 -7.01 16.72 3.56
N PRO A 187 -7.72 17.38 4.49
CA PRO A 187 -7.40 18.75 4.87
C PRO A 187 -6.15 18.73 5.78
N VAL A 188 -4.96 18.53 5.21
CA VAL A 188 -3.70 18.78 5.92
C VAL A 188 -3.38 20.26 5.72
N ALA A 189 -3.45 21.05 6.79
CA ALA A 189 -2.79 22.34 6.82
C ALA A 189 -1.29 22.10 6.98
N THR A 190 -0.53 22.15 5.87
CA THR A 190 0.93 22.09 5.91
C THR A 190 1.48 23.48 6.22
N ASP A 191 2.11 23.65 7.38
CA ASP A 191 2.94 24.82 7.67
C ASP A 191 4.34 24.61 7.06
N GLN A 192 4.67 25.35 6.01
CA GLN A 192 6.01 25.35 5.39
C GLN A 192 6.98 26.21 6.21
N ALA A 193 7.32 25.78 7.42
CA ALA A 193 8.19 26.55 8.31
C ALA A 193 9.66 26.11 8.33
N ASN A 194 10.10 25.13 7.52
CA ASN A 194 11.52 24.73 7.57
C ASN A 194 12.07 24.17 6.25
N ARG A 195 12.38 25.10 5.33
CA ARG A 195 13.50 24.89 4.38
C ARG A 195 14.62 25.84 4.82
N ARG A 196 15.67 25.27 5.39
CA ARG A 196 17.01 25.87 5.46
C ARG A 196 17.95 24.97 4.68
#